data_AF-A0AAV0L2T4-F1
#
_entry.id   AF-A0AAV0L2T4-F1
#
_cell.length_a   1.000
_cell.length_b   1.000
_cell.length_c   1.000
_cell.angle_alpha   90.00
_cell.angle_beta   90.00
_cell.angle_gamma   90.00
#
_symmetry.space_group_name_H-M   'P 1'
#
loop_
_entity.id
_entity.type
_entity.pdbx_description
1 polymer ?
#
loop_
_entity_poly.entity_id
_entity_poly.type
_entity_poly.pdbx_seq_one_letter_code
_entity_poly.pdbx_strand_id
1 'polypeptide(L)'
;MGNHFLLCVVNLKKQQYCLWDSLPSCMKETEINQKLVDIMGALDVLFFDDGAAWFHDVSSFLAFEFNPTNDAPRQPNTWDCGMFVINWMKCGRSLNKKTAKCMGKR
;
A
#
# COMPACT_ATOMS: atom_id res chain seq x y z
N MET A 1 -4.27 -19.15 -8.35
CA MET A 1 -3.94 -17.89 -7.67
C MET A 1 -3.99 -18.20 -6.18
N GLY A 2 -2.86 -18.52 -5.56
CA GLY A 2 -2.86 -19.13 -4.21
C GLY A 2 -2.33 -18.20 -3.12
N ASN A 3 -1.11 -17.68 -3.29
CA ASN A 3 -0.44 -16.93 -2.24
C ASN A 3 0.30 -15.76 -2.89
N HIS A 4 -0.27 -14.55 -2.79
CA HIS A 4 0.35 -13.33 -3.29
C HIS A 4 0.25 -12.24 -2.23
N PHE A 5 1.39 -11.64 -1.89
CA PHE A 5 1.45 -10.55 -0.93
C PHE A 5 1.30 -9.21 -1.63
N LEU A 6 0.38 -8.40 -1.10
CA LEU A 6 0.15 -7.00 -1.47
C LEU A 6 0.44 -6.13 -0.26
N LEU A 7 0.71 -4.84 -0.49
CA LEU A 7 0.92 -3.88 0.59
C LEU A 7 -0.04 -2.70 0.47
N CYS A 8 -0.94 -2.54 1.43
CA CYS A 8 -1.70 -1.32 1.62
C CYS A 8 -0.93 -0.40 2.58
N VAL A 9 -0.69 0.86 2.20
CA VAL A 9 -0.08 1.87 3.06
C VAL A 9 -1.10 2.98 3.27
N VAL A 10 -1.43 3.25 4.54
CA VAL A 10 -2.31 4.35 4.94
C VAL A 10 -1.48 5.41 5.65
N ASN A 11 -1.51 6.63 5.13
CA ASN A 11 -0.86 7.80 5.71
C ASN A 11 -1.90 8.66 6.41
N LEU A 12 -2.02 8.52 7.74
CA LEU A 12 -3.00 9.24 8.54
C LEU A 12 -2.79 10.77 8.51
N LYS A 13 -1.53 11.22 8.49
CA LYS A 13 -1.20 12.66 8.51
C LYS A 13 -1.58 13.36 7.20
N LYS A 14 -1.37 12.68 6.07
CA LYS A 14 -1.73 13.21 4.74
C LYS A 14 -3.13 12.81 4.31
N GLN A 15 -3.81 11.96 5.06
CA GLN A 15 -5.09 11.36 4.72
C GLN A 15 -5.06 10.74 3.32
N GLN A 16 -4.03 9.95 3.06
CA GLN A 16 -3.81 9.29 1.78
C GLN A 16 -3.62 7.80 1.95
N TYR A 17 -4.01 7.01 0.97
CA TYR A 17 -3.73 5.57 0.95
C TYR A 17 -3.17 5.13 -0.40
N CYS A 18 -2.50 3.98 -0.41
CA CYS A 18 -2.09 3.33 -1.66
C CYS A 18 -2.05 1.82 -1.51
N LEU A 19 -2.33 1.13 -2.61
CA LEU A 19 -2.01 -0.28 -2.75
C LEU A 19 -0.80 -0.43 -3.64
N TRP A 20 0.16 -1.20 -3.16
CA TRP A 20 1.31 -1.61 -3.93
C TRP A 20 1.27 -3.11 -4.21
N ASP A 21 1.51 -3.43 -5.47
CA ASP A 21 1.69 -4.79 -5.98
C ASP A 21 3.05 -4.89 -6.67
N SER A 22 3.85 -5.87 -6.26
CA SER A 22 5.14 -6.11 -6.91
C SER A 22 5.01 -6.80 -8.27
N LEU A 23 3.92 -7.52 -8.56
CA LEU A 23 3.69 -8.10 -9.87
C LEU A 23 3.31 -7.03 -10.90
N PRO A 24 3.72 -7.17 -12.17
CA PRO A 24 3.13 -6.42 -13.27
C PRO A 24 1.68 -6.88 -13.44
N SER A 25 0.75 -6.07 -12.93
CA SER A 25 -0.72 -6.15 -13.02
C SER A 25 -1.30 -7.55 -13.32
N CYS A 26 -1.39 -8.41 -12.29
CA CYS A 26 -2.19 -9.63 -12.39
C CYS A 26 -3.67 -9.40 -12.05
N MET A 27 -3.99 -8.32 -11.32
CA MET A 27 -5.36 -7.93 -10.96
C MET A 27 -5.85 -6.76 -11.81
N LYS A 28 -7.12 -6.78 -12.20
CA LYS A 28 -7.78 -5.65 -12.86
C LYS A 28 -7.89 -4.50 -11.85
N GLU A 29 -7.65 -3.28 -12.31
CA GLU A 29 -7.72 -2.04 -11.51
C GLU A 29 -9.02 -1.93 -10.69
N THR A 30 -10.14 -2.40 -11.24
CA THR A 30 -11.45 -2.43 -10.58
C THR A 30 -11.50 -3.37 -9.36
N GLU A 31 -10.85 -4.52 -9.40
CA GLU A 31 -10.82 -5.48 -8.28
C GLU A 31 -9.93 -4.96 -7.14
N ILE A 32 -8.83 -4.29 -7.50
CA ILE A 32 -7.95 -3.59 -6.55
C ILE A 32 -8.71 -2.47 -5.84
N ASN A 33 -9.45 -1.66 -6.59
CA ASN A 33 -10.22 -0.55 -6.03
C ASN A 33 -11.29 -1.05 -5.07
N GLN A 34 -12.00 -2.13 -5.40
CA GLN A 34 -13.00 -2.69 -4.48
C GLN A 34 -12.37 -3.20 -3.18
N LYS A 35 -11.27 -3.97 -3.26
CA LYS A 35 -10.58 -4.47 -2.07
C LYS A 35 -10.06 -3.33 -1.19
N LEU A 36 -9.59 -2.24 -1.80
CA LEU A 36 -9.17 -1.04 -1.07
C LEU A 36 -10.34 -0.39 -0.33
N VAL A 37 -11.49 -0.22 -0.99
CA VAL A 37 -12.71 0.31 -0.36
C VAL A 37 -13.12 -0.55 0.85
N ASP A 38 -13.11 -1.87 0.69
CA ASP A 38 -13.46 -2.80 1.78
C ASP A 38 -12.49 -2.68 2.97
N ILE A 39 -11.18 -2.55 2.70
CA ILE A 39 -10.16 -2.34 3.74
C ILE A 39 -10.37 -1.00 4.46
N MET A 40 -10.58 0.10 3.71
CA MET A 40 -10.76 1.42 4.32
C MET A 40 -12.05 1.49 5.14
N GLY A 41 -13.14 0.88 4.66
CA GLY A 41 -14.38 0.75 5.43
C GLY A 41 -14.23 -0.10 6.69
N ALA A 42 -13.40 -1.15 6.65
CA ALA A 42 -13.09 -1.92 7.86
C ALA A 42 -12.28 -1.09 8.88
N LEU A 43 -11.37 -0.23 8.41
CA LEU A 43 -10.64 0.70 9.28
C LEU A 43 -11.58 1.73 9.92
N ASP A 44 -12.58 2.21 9.20
CA ASP A 44 -13.62 3.08 9.77
C ASP A 44 -14.35 2.42 10.93
N VAL A 45 -14.69 1.13 10.82
CA VAL A 45 -15.36 0.38 11.90
C VAL A 45 -14.42 0.17 13.09
N LEU A 46 -13.16 -0.19 12.82
CA LEU A 46 -12.19 -0.52 13.87
C LEU A 46 -11.72 0.70 14.68
N PHE A 47 -11.65 1.86 14.04
CA PHE A 47 -11.09 3.09 14.63
C PHE A 47 -12.12 4.21 14.72
N PHE A 48 -13.42 3.88 14.70
CA PHE A 48 -14.52 4.83 14.72
C PHE A 48 -14.42 5.84 15.89
N ASP A 49 -14.14 5.33 17.09
CA ASP A 49 -14.07 6.15 18.31
C ASP A 49 -12.73 6.90 18.47
N ASP A 50 -11.63 6.31 17.95
CA ASP A 50 -10.28 6.88 18.03
C ASP A 50 -10.02 7.92 16.93
N GLY A 51 -10.80 7.89 15.84
CA GLY A 51 -10.60 8.72 14.67
C GLY A 51 -10.69 10.21 14.96
N ALA A 52 -11.56 10.62 15.88
CA ALA A 52 -11.70 12.02 16.27
C ALA A 52 -10.44 12.61 16.91
N ALA A 53 -9.58 11.77 17.51
CA ALA A 53 -8.31 12.21 18.08
C ALA A 53 -7.16 12.23 17.07
N TRP A 54 -7.26 11.46 15.98
CA TRP A 54 -6.19 11.29 14.99
C TRP A 54 -6.39 12.08 13.70
N PHE A 55 -7.64 12.41 13.36
CA PHE A 55 -7.96 13.11 12.14
C PHE A 55 -8.32 14.56 12.42
N HIS A 56 -7.49 15.48 11.91
CA HIS A 56 -7.71 16.91 12.08
C HIS A 56 -8.88 17.45 11.24
N ASP A 57 -9.28 16.76 10.16
CA ASP A 57 -10.21 17.32 9.14
C ASP A 57 -11.20 16.31 8.52
N VAL A 58 -10.99 14.99 8.68
CA VAL A 58 -11.78 13.97 7.97
C VAL A 58 -12.16 12.84 8.93
N SER A 59 -13.45 12.59 9.10
CA SER A 59 -13.96 11.61 10.08
C SER A 59 -13.91 10.16 9.61
N SER A 60 -13.36 9.88 8.42
CA SER A 60 -13.40 8.56 7.80
C SER A 60 -12.20 8.28 6.87
N PHE A 61 -11.71 7.05 6.95
CA PHE A 61 -10.72 6.44 6.07
C PHE A 61 -11.21 6.36 4.62
N LEU A 62 -12.52 6.17 4.37
CA LEU A 62 -13.08 6.16 3.01
C LEU A 62 -12.94 7.50 2.28
N ALA A 63 -12.79 8.60 3.03
CA ALA A 63 -12.57 9.93 2.47
C ALA A 63 -11.08 10.26 2.25
N PHE A 64 -10.16 9.33 2.53
CA PHE A 64 -8.75 9.52 2.21
C PHE A 64 -8.54 9.50 0.69
N GLU A 65 -7.51 10.21 0.21
CA GLU A 65 -7.19 10.27 -1.21
C GLU A 65 -6.31 9.07 -1.63
N PHE A 66 -6.65 8.44 -2.76
CA PHE A 66 -5.79 7.41 -3.36
C PHE A 66 -4.56 8.05 -4.01
N ASN A 67 -3.37 7.59 -3.61
CA ASN A 67 -2.10 8.10 -4.11
C ASN A 67 -1.23 6.95 -4.68
N PRO A 68 -1.21 6.73 -6.01
CA PRO A 68 -0.60 5.56 -6.63
C PRO A 68 0.93 5.51 -6.46
N THR A 69 1.47 4.30 -6.40
CA THR A 69 2.93 4.06 -6.34
C THR A 69 3.48 3.73 -7.73
N ASN A 70 3.81 4.78 -8.50
CA ASN A 70 4.25 4.61 -9.89
C ASN A 70 5.73 4.19 -10.03
N ASP A 71 6.59 4.54 -9.08
CA ASP A 71 8.05 4.32 -9.18
C ASP A 71 8.53 3.05 -8.47
N ALA A 72 7.62 2.10 -8.24
CA ALA A 72 7.91 0.98 -7.39
C ALA A 72 8.56 -0.20 -8.15
N PRO A 73 9.61 -0.85 -7.59
CA PRO A 73 10.24 -2.03 -8.18
C PRO A 73 9.22 -3.13 -8.43
N ARG A 74 9.34 -3.78 -9.58
CA ARG A 74 8.51 -4.94 -9.92
C ARG A 74 9.32 -6.20 -9.74
N GLN A 75 8.67 -7.24 -9.24
CA GLN A 75 9.30 -8.55 -9.18
C GLN A 75 9.34 -9.19 -10.57
N PRO A 76 10.47 -9.82 -10.95
CA PRO A 76 10.59 -10.49 -12.24
C PRO A 76 10.02 -11.92 -12.23
N ASN A 77 9.55 -12.41 -11.08
CA ASN A 77 9.07 -13.77 -10.87
C ASN A 77 7.74 -13.80 -10.09
N THR A 78 7.22 -14.99 -9.79
CA THR A 78 5.90 -15.17 -9.18
C THR A 78 5.92 -15.56 -7.70
N TRP A 79 7.10 -15.58 -7.04
CA TRP A 79 7.24 -16.12 -5.68
C TRP A 79 7.92 -15.17 -4.68
N ASP A 80 8.55 -14.08 -5.12
CA ASP A 80 9.25 -13.14 -4.24
C ASP A 80 8.35 -12.05 -3.62
N CYS A 81 7.03 -12.12 -3.81
CA CYS A 81 6.10 -11.02 -3.46
C CYS A 81 6.21 -10.58 -1.99
N GLY A 82 6.39 -11.52 -1.07
CA GLY A 82 6.59 -11.22 0.35
C GLY A 82 7.90 -10.47 0.63
N MET A 83 8.99 -10.85 -0.04
CA MET A 83 10.29 -10.18 0.08
C MET A 83 10.22 -8.73 -0.45
N PHE A 84 9.51 -8.55 -1.56
CA PHE A 84 9.27 -7.24 -2.14
C PHE A 84 8.45 -6.34 -1.19
N VAL A 85 7.39 -6.88 -0.57
CA VAL A 85 6.58 -6.16 0.44
C VAL A 85 7.42 -5.75 1.65
N ILE A 86 8.22 -6.66 2.20
CA ILE A 86 9.09 -6.36 3.35
C ILE A 86 10.14 -5.29 3.00
N ASN A 87 10.79 -5.40 1.84
CA ASN A 87 11.79 -4.44 1.40
C ASN A 87 11.19 -3.04 1.17
N TRP A 88 9.98 -2.98 0.63
CA TRP A 88 9.23 -1.73 0.47
C TRP A 88 8.93 -1.07 1.81
N MET A 89 8.42 -1.84 2.79
CA MET A 89 8.16 -1.32 4.14
C MET A 89 9.42 -0.79 4.81
N LYS A 90 10.56 -1.49 4.64
CA LYS A 90 11.85 -1.08 5.21
C LYS A 90 12.40 0.21 4.61
N CYS A 91 12.29 0.39 3.30
CA CYS A 91 12.85 1.56 2.61
C CYS A 91 11.86 2.74 2.51
N GLY A 92 10.57 2.47 2.72
CA GLY A 92 9.47 3.42 2.54
C GLY A 92 9.33 3.90 1.09
N ARG A 93 8.48 4.90 0.88
CA ARG A 93 8.37 5.63 -0.41
C ARG A 93 9.65 6.42 -0.78
N SER A 94 10.69 6.40 0.07
CA SER A 94 12.01 6.97 -0.23
C SER A 94 12.83 6.01 -1.10
N LEU A 95 12.26 5.62 -2.25
CA LEU A 95 13.03 5.04 -3.34
C LEU A 95 13.54 6.15 -4.26
N ASN A 96 14.17 7.17 -3.66
CA ASN A 96 15.09 7.98 -4.44
C ASN A 96 16.18 7.06 -4.99
N LYS A 97 16.59 7.29 -6.25
CA LYS A 97 17.52 6.51 -7.10
C LYS A 97 18.81 5.94 -6.45
N LYS A 98 19.10 6.24 -5.18
CA LYS A 98 20.19 5.71 -4.35
C LYS A 98 19.88 4.34 -3.70
N THR A 99 18.61 3.93 -3.57
CA THR A 99 18.23 2.66 -2.89
C THR A 99 18.13 1.44 -3.80
N ALA A 100 18.49 1.54 -5.09
CA ALA A 100 18.85 0.37 -5.90
C ALA A 100 19.95 -0.49 -5.24
N LYS A 101 20.69 0.09 -4.29
CA LYS A 101 21.67 -0.59 -3.44
C LYS A 101 21.07 -1.46 -2.32
N CYS A 102 19.82 -1.23 -1.90
CA CYS A 102 19.12 -2.07 -0.91
C CYS A 102 18.48 -3.32 -1.53
N MET A 103 18.31 -3.34 -2.86
CA MET A 103 17.67 -4.44 -3.61
C MET A 103 18.65 -5.32 -4.39
N GLY A 104 19.96 -5.16 -4.18
CA GLY A 104 21.00 -6.08 -4.67
C GLY A 104 22.17 -6.06 -3.70
N LYS A 105 22.68 -7.20 -3.23
CA LYS A 105 23.06 -8.38 -4.01
C LYS A 105 22.69 -9.66 -3.26
N ARG A 106 22.36 -10.72 -4.01
CA ARG A 106 22.59 -12.08 -3.54
C ARG A 106 24.08 -12.27 -3.22
#